data_AF-A0A9D5R1T4-F1
#
_entry.id   AF-A0A9D5R1T4-F1
#
_cell.length_a   1.000
_cell.length_b   1.000
_cell.length_c   1.000
_cell.angle_alpha   90.00
_cell.angle_beta   90.00
_cell.angle_gamma   90.00
#
_symmetry.space_group_name_H-M   'P 1'
#
loop_
_entity.id
_entity.type
_entity.pdbx_description
1 polymer ?
#
loop_
_entity_poly.entity_id
_entity_poly.type
_entity_poly.pdbx_seq_one_letter_code
_entity_poly.pdbx_strand_id
1 'polypeptide(L)'
;MKYPFLLTALALGVVMTSCGSDEKTVHDITEAITTSSFSYVTDQNGVGRVFSGPTYRVSFDNDEKTAVVKMENVVWADGAQPASYVFTGVSWKFNPDNKARVIKCDRLAPDGASAPVVTDLEITMYEPEEINDQVASGLSVSYTADGKYDVTNVPYRTIFTGATETVNSTDNTAFETTKTTYAVDIDPKSMIGVLKITNAAFAENMPSLNMEFPGLVVIVEDGGYRLHSDMLIPTIAGTPYPRFAISDFEMDVDLDGDSHLEFGCMSIYKVEAFFEAAYSPAD
;
A
#
# COMPACT_ATOMS: atom_id res chain seq x y z
N MET A 1 -72.08 8.31 -45.28
CA MET A 1 -73.13 9.30 -44.97
C MET A 1 -72.57 10.26 -43.91
N LYS A 2 -72.60 11.58 -44.16
CA LYS A 2 -72.26 12.68 -43.22
C LYS A 2 -71.07 12.51 -42.25
N TYR A 3 -69.95 13.19 -42.54
CA TYR A 3 -69.07 13.74 -41.49
C TYR A 3 -69.82 14.78 -40.65
N PRO A 4 -69.35 15.05 -39.42
CA PRO A 4 -68.86 16.41 -39.12
C PRO A 4 -67.62 16.47 -38.20
N PHE A 5 -66.79 17.52 -38.36
CA PHE A 5 -66.03 18.33 -37.36
C PHE A 5 -65.38 17.68 -36.10
N LEU A 6 -64.31 18.16 -35.45
CA LEU A 6 -63.48 19.39 -35.40
C LEU A 6 -62.07 18.94 -34.84
N LEU A 7 -60.91 19.60 -34.85
CA LEU A 7 -60.39 20.95 -35.20
C LEU A 7 -58.96 20.78 -35.79
N THR A 8 -58.38 21.80 -36.41
CA THR A 8 -56.98 21.82 -36.89
C THR A 8 -56.05 22.57 -35.91
N ALA A 9 -54.83 22.08 -35.68
CA ALA A 9 -53.71 22.85 -35.12
C ALA A 9 -52.44 22.62 -35.97
N LEU A 10 -51.58 23.64 -36.10
CA LEU A 10 -50.56 23.71 -37.16
C LEU A 10 -49.25 24.34 -36.65
N ALA A 11 -48.11 23.71 -36.96
CA ALA A 11 -46.73 24.22 -36.81
C ALA A 11 -46.29 24.56 -35.35
N LEU A 12 -45.00 24.67 -35.02
CA LEU A 12 -43.77 24.69 -35.83
C LEU A 12 -42.82 23.52 -35.51
N GLY A 13 -41.91 23.23 -36.42
CA GLY A 13 -40.80 22.31 -36.17
C GLY A 13 -39.59 23.01 -35.55
N VAL A 14 -38.95 22.36 -34.57
CA VAL A 14 -37.55 22.60 -34.21
C VAL A 14 -36.75 21.44 -34.79
N VAL A 15 -36.07 21.67 -35.92
CA VAL A 15 -35.10 20.70 -36.44
C VAL A 15 -33.85 20.86 -35.59
N MET A 16 -33.69 20.02 -34.58
CA MET A 16 -32.45 19.89 -33.83
C MET A 16 -31.36 19.37 -34.77
N THR A 17 -30.68 20.30 -35.43
CA THR A 17 -29.41 20.02 -36.11
C THR A 17 -28.39 19.74 -35.04
N SER A 18 -28.23 18.47 -34.68
CA SER A 18 -27.13 18.04 -33.84
C SER A 18 -25.84 18.32 -34.60
N CYS A 19 -25.17 19.41 -34.24
CA CYS A 19 -23.81 19.64 -34.67
C CYS A 19 -22.95 18.53 -34.08
N GLY A 20 -22.24 17.78 -34.92
CA GLY A 20 -21.22 16.86 -34.46
C GLY A 20 -20.13 17.65 -33.74
N SER A 21 -20.19 17.70 -32.42
CA SER A 21 -18.99 17.71 -31.60
C SER A 21 -18.40 16.32 -31.64
N ASP A 22 -17.11 16.19 -31.95
CA ASP A 22 -16.40 14.94 -31.71
C ASP A 22 -16.49 14.65 -30.21
N GLU A 23 -17.27 13.62 -29.84
CA GLU A 23 -17.26 13.10 -28.48
C GLU A 23 -15.87 12.51 -28.24
N LYS A 24 -14.99 13.33 -27.65
CA LYS A 24 -13.84 12.80 -26.93
C LYS A 24 -14.41 11.89 -25.85
N THR A 25 -14.25 10.58 -26.03
CA THR A 25 -14.39 9.62 -24.95
C THR A 25 -13.60 10.16 -23.76
N VAL A 26 -14.31 10.41 -22.66
CA VAL A 26 -13.67 10.75 -21.39
C VAL A 26 -13.41 9.42 -20.73
N HIS A 27 -12.17 8.93 -20.85
CA HIS A 27 -11.76 7.68 -20.24
C HIS A 27 -11.87 7.81 -18.72
N ASP A 28 -12.32 6.76 -18.05
CA ASP A 28 -12.32 6.69 -16.59
C ASP A 28 -10.88 6.44 -16.09
N ILE A 29 -10.28 7.44 -15.46
CA ILE A 29 -8.88 7.41 -14.99
C ILE A 29 -8.84 7.41 -13.46
N THR A 30 -8.16 6.41 -12.89
CA THR A 30 -7.78 6.40 -11.46
C THR A 30 -6.31 6.76 -11.32
N GLU A 31 -5.97 7.76 -10.50
CA GLU A 31 -4.57 8.11 -10.22
C GLU A 31 -4.14 7.66 -8.82
N ALA A 32 -2.93 7.11 -8.73
CA ALA A 32 -2.27 6.74 -7.49
C ALA A 32 -0.85 7.35 -7.44
N ILE A 33 -0.40 7.73 -6.25
CA ILE A 33 0.90 8.37 -5.99
C ILE A 33 1.47 7.76 -4.71
N THR A 34 2.75 7.40 -4.70
CA THR A 34 3.40 6.93 -3.45
C THR A 34 3.52 8.05 -2.45
N THR A 35 3.16 7.77 -1.21
CA THR A 35 3.45 8.60 -0.05
C THR A 35 4.96 8.72 0.20
N SER A 36 5.36 9.59 1.11
CA SER A 36 6.77 9.75 1.52
C SER A 36 7.42 8.42 1.90
N SER A 37 8.42 8.03 1.08
CA SER A 37 9.03 6.70 1.05
C SER A 37 10.53 6.74 0.73
N PHE A 38 11.18 5.58 0.80
CA PHE A 38 12.55 5.34 0.34
C PHE A 38 12.63 4.09 -0.54
N SER A 39 13.52 4.11 -1.53
CA SER A 39 13.92 2.88 -2.22
C SER A 39 14.98 2.17 -1.37
N TYR A 40 14.72 0.94 -0.97
CA TYR A 40 15.77 -0.02 -0.64
C TYR A 40 16.24 -0.68 -1.94
N VAL A 41 17.56 -0.72 -2.17
CA VAL A 41 18.16 -1.18 -3.42
C VAL A 41 19.30 -2.14 -3.15
N THR A 42 19.13 -3.39 -3.58
CA THR A 42 20.13 -4.45 -3.46
C THR A 42 20.90 -4.57 -4.77
N ASP A 43 22.24 -4.51 -4.72
CA ASP A 43 23.07 -4.80 -5.90
C ASP A 43 23.37 -6.30 -6.07
N GLN A 44 23.87 -6.71 -7.24
CA GLN A 44 24.21 -8.10 -7.59
C GLN A 44 25.16 -8.84 -6.62
N ASN A 45 25.76 -8.17 -5.62
CA ASN A 45 26.58 -8.79 -4.57
C ASN A 45 25.79 -9.02 -3.27
N GLY A 46 24.49 -8.72 -3.24
CA GLY A 46 23.64 -8.76 -2.05
C GLY A 46 23.79 -7.52 -1.13
N VAL A 47 24.36 -6.41 -1.63
CA VAL A 47 24.58 -5.21 -0.82
C VAL A 47 23.39 -4.25 -0.96
N GLY A 48 22.53 -4.26 0.06
CA GLY A 48 21.42 -3.31 0.21
C GLY A 48 21.88 -1.88 0.54
N ARG A 49 21.18 -0.89 -0.03
CA ARG A 49 21.36 0.55 0.20
C ARG A 49 20.02 1.26 0.27
N VAL A 50 19.98 2.44 0.88
CA VAL A 50 18.77 3.25 1.04
C VAL A 50 18.91 4.58 0.29
N PHE A 51 17.93 4.87 -0.58
CA PHE A 51 17.84 6.11 -1.33
C PHE A 51 16.50 6.81 -1.03
N SER A 52 16.57 8.04 -0.50
CA SER A 52 15.41 8.78 0.01
C SER A 52 14.71 9.63 -1.05
N GLY A 53 13.38 9.67 -1.01
CA GLY A 53 12.58 10.56 -1.85
C GLY A 53 12.39 10.17 -3.33
N PRO A 54 12.31 8.88 -3.71
CA PRO A 54 11.68 8.53 -4.97
C PRO A 54 10.21 8.97 -4.94
N THR A 55 9.55 9.03 -6.10
CA THR A 55 8.10 9.15 -6.16
C THR A 55 7.60 8.38 -7.36
N TYR A 56 6.61 7.50 -7.15
CA TYR A 56 5.98 6.75 -8.22
C TYR A 56 4.55 7.28 -8.40
N ARG A 57 4.15 7.51 -9.65
CA ARG A 57 2.78 7.90 -10.01
C ARG A 57 2.25 6.94 -11.06
N VAL A 58 1.02 6.49 -10.88
CA VAL A 58 0.35 5.62 -11.84
C VAL A 58 -1.01 6.20 -12.18
N SER A 59 -1.24 6.51 -13.45
CA SER A 59 -2.55 6.87 -13.99
C SER A 59 -3.10 5.61 -14.68
N PHE A 60 -4.05 4.93 -14.04
CA PHE A 60 -4.71 3.72 -14.56
C PHE A 60 -5.90 4.10 -15.44
N ASP A 61 -5.92 3.61 -16.68
CA ASP A 61 -7.07 3.70 -17.58
C ASP A 61 -8.03 2.53 -17.34
N ASN A 62 -9.23 2.82 -16.86
CA ASN A 62 -10.24 1.80 -16.54
C ASN A 62 -11.00 1.29 -17.78
N ASP A 63 -10.93 1.95 -18.93
CA ASP A 63 -11.59 1.56 -20.17
C ASP A 63 -10.68 0.70 -21.06
N GLU A 64 -9.42 1.11 -21.25
CA GLU A 64 -8.41 0.38 -22.04
C GLU A 64 -7.69 -0.73 -21.27
N LYS A 65 -7.70 -0.67 -19.92
CA LYS A 65 -6.84 -1.50 -19.03
C LYS A 65 -5.33 -1.34 -19.28
N THR A 66 -4.97 -0.14 -19.73
CA THR A 66 -3.59 0.36 -19.82
C THR A 66 -3.31 1.34 -18.68
N ALA A 67 -2.05 1.66 -18.44
CA ALA A 67 -1.63 2.63 -17.43
C ALA A 67 -0.42 3.43 -17.90
N VAL A 68 -0.23 4.59 -17.29
CA VAL A 68 0.98 5.40 -17.42
C VAL A 68 1.72 5.37 -16.08
N VAL A 69 2.87 4.72 -16.05
CA VAL A 69 3.75 4.67 -14.88
C VAL A 69 4.81 5.76 -15.02
N LYS A 70 4.99 6.56 -13.97
CA LYS A 70 6.06 7.56 -13.84
C LYS A 70 6.89 7.22 -12.62
N MET A 71 8.19 7.06 -12.82
CA MET A 71 9.18 6.96 -11.77
C MET A 71 9.89 8.31 -11.68
N GLU A 72 9.91 8.96 -10.53
CA GLU A 72 10.50 10.29 -10.32
C GLU A 72 11.60 10.23 -9.24
N ASN A 73 12.70 10.95 -9.46
CA ASN A 73 13.83 11.06 -8.54
C ASN A 73 14.52 9.73 -8.14
N VAL A 74 14.37 8.67 -8.91
CA VAL A 74 14.94 7.35 -8.58
C VAL A 74 16.47 7.35 -8.65
N VAL A 75 17.10 6.63 -7.71
CA VAL A 75 18.55 6.44 -7.60
C VAL A 75 18.81 4.99 -7.20
N TRP A 76 19.75 4.33 -7.86
CA TRP A 76 20.07 2.90 -7.64
C TRP A 76 21.54 2.61 -7.29
N ALA A 77 22.40 3.64 -7.31
CA ALA A 77 23.84 3.47 -7.08
C ALA A 77 24.45 4.71 -6.41
N ASP A 78 25.49 4.48 -5.59
CA ASP A 78 26.19 5.53 -4.85
C ASP A 78 26.75 6.62 -5.80
N GLY A 79 26.41 7.88 -5.53
CA GLY A 79 26.87 9.03 -6.33
C GLY A 79 26.20 9.21 -7.70
N ALA A 80 25.27 8.34 -8.09
CA ALA A 80 24.41 8.58 -9.25
C ALA A 80 23.53 9.83 -9.03
N GLN A 81 23.10 10.46 -10.11
CA GLN A 81 22.14 11.57 -10.05
C GLN A 81 20.70 11.02 -10.09
N PRO A 82 19.74 11.65 -9.39
CA PRO A 82 18.33 11.30 -9.51
C PRO A 82 17.86 11.38 -10.96
N ALA A 83 17.12 10.37 -11.38
CA ALA A 83 16.54 10.28 -12.72
C ALA A 83 15.01 10.13 -12.66
N SER A 84 14.34 10.40 -13.78
CA SER A 84 12.90 10.20 -13.92
C SER A 84 12.59 9.52 -15.25
N TYR A 85 11.63 8.60 -15.22
CA TYR A 85 11.25 7.74 -16.34
C TYR A 85 9.74 7.69 -16.48
N VAL A 86 9.25 7.58 -17.72
CA VAL A 86 7.83 7.46 -18.05
C VAL A 86 7.67 6.22 -18.92
N PHE A 87 6.60 5.46 -18.66
CA PHE A 87 6.24 4.26 -19.41
C PHE A 87 4.74 4.32 -19.70
N THR A 88 4.36 4.31 -20.98
CA THR A 88 2.95 4.35 -21.40
C THR A 88 2.46 2.98 -21.91
N GLY A 89 1.14 2.76 -21.88
CA GLY A 89 0.52 1.52 -22.39
C GLY A 89 0.72 0.29 -21.49
N VAL A 90 1.14 0.47 -20.24
CA VAL A 90 1.46 -0.62 -19.31
C VAL A 90 0.17 -1.37 -18.94
N SER A 91 0.05 -2.65 -19.29
CA SER A 91 -1.17 -3.41 -19.00
C SER A 91 -1.33 -3.70 -17.51
N TRP A 92 -2.55 -3.56 -16.99
CA TRP A 92 -2.88 -3.87 -15.59
C TRP A 92 -4.12 -4.77 -15.48
N LYS A 93 -4.33 -5.34 -14.29
CA LYS A 93 -5.46 -6.22 -13.95
C LYS A 93 -6.09 -5.80 -12.63
N PHE A 94 -7.40 -5.94 -12.51
CA PHE A 94 -8.09 -5.83 -11.23
C PHE A 94 -8.06 -7.20 -10.53
N ASN A 95 -7.57 -7.26 -9.29
CA ASN A 95 -7.77 -8.40 -8.42
C ASN A 95 -9.10 -8.23 -7.68
N PRO A 96 -10.13 -9.06 -7.92
CA PRO A 96 -11.42 -8.90 -7.24
C PRO A 96 -11.37 -9.30 -5.77
N ASP A 97 -10.40 -10.11 -5.35
CA ASP A 97 -10.38 -10.72 -4.02
C ASP A 97 -9.97 -9.69 -2.95
N ASN A 98 -8.84 -8.99 -3.16
CA ASN A 98 -8.38 -7.87 -2.32
C ASN A 98 -8.68 -6.46 -2.89
N LYS A 99 -9.44 -6.39 -4.00
CA LYS A 99 -9.85 -5.16 -4.72
C LYS A 99 -8.70 -4.32 -5.30
N ALA A 100 -7.49 -4.85 -5.42
CA ALA A 100 -6.34 -4.08 -5.91
C ALA A 100 -6.29 -3.93 -7.44
N ARG A 101 -5.65 -2.86 -7.93
CA ARG A 101 -5.16 -2.76 -9.32
C ARG A 101 -3.70 -3.21 -9.34
N VAL A 102 -3.38 -4.21 -10.14
CA VAL A 102 -2.07 -4.88 -10.19
C VAL A 102 -1.46 -4.74 -11.57
N ILE A 103 -0.23 -4.22 -11.62
CA ILE A 103 0.68 -4.34 -12.77
C ILE A 103 1.70 -5.42 -12.41
N LYS A 104 1.88 -6.41 -13.29
CA LYS A 104 3.06 -7.30 -13.28
C LYS A 104 3.64 -7.33 -14.69
N CYS A 105 4.92 -6.99 -14.86
CA CYS A 105 5.54 -6.84 -16.18
C CYS A 105 7.01 -7.31 -16.21
N ASP A 106 7.24 -8.45 -16.87
CA ASP A 106 8.55 -9.10 -17.04
C ASP A 106 9.63 -8.15 -17.62
N ARG A 107 9.23 -7.19 -18.47
CA ARG A 107 10.16 -6.27 -19.13
C ARG A 107 9.47 -5.02 -19.65
N LEU A 108 9.97 -3.86 -19.23
CA LEU A 108 9.51 -2.53 -19.63
C LEU A 108 10.71 -1.62 -19.99
N ALA A 109 10.52 -0.72 -20.95
CA ALA A 109 11.53 0.25 -21.39
C ALA A 109 10.89 1.63 -21.53
N PRO A 110 11.58 2.72 -21.14
CA PRO A 110 10.97 4.03 -21.00
C PRO A 110 10.68 4.72 -22.34
N ASP A 111 9.66 5.57 -22.33
CA ASP A 111 9.21 6.31 -23.50
C ASP A 111 10.34 7.21 -24.04
N GLY A 112 10.79 6.92 -25.26
CA GLY A 112 11.86 7.66 -25.93
C GLY A 112 13.30 7.22 -25.60
N ALA A 113 13.51 6.19 -24.77
CA ALA A 113 14.85 5.67 -24.47
C ALA A 113 14.88 4.14 -24.33
N SER A 114 15.98 3.50 -24.77
CA SER A 114 16.15 2.05 -24.65
C SER A 114 16.79 1.59 -23.34
N ALA A 115 17.05 2.52 -22.43
CA ALA A 115 17.65 2.28 -21.11
C ALA A 115 17.21 3.39 -20.12
N PRO A 116 17.14 3.11 -18.82
CA PRO A 116 17.32 1.80 -18.20
C PRO A 116 16.19 0.85 -18.58
N VAL A 117 16.48 -0.45 -18.55
CA VAL A 117 15.43 -1.47 -18.70
C VAL A 117 14.94 -1.83 -17.31
N VAL A 118 13.63 -1.79 -17.10
CA VAL A 118 12.99 -2.35 -15.92
C VAL A 118 12.58 -3.78 -16.26
N THR A 119 12.89 -4.75 -15.41
CA THR A 119 12.31 -6.10 -15.47
C THR A 119 11.61 -6.40 -14.17
N ASP A 120 10.77 -7.44 -14.16
CA ASP A 120 10.15 -7.97 -12.94
C ASP A 120 9.35 -6.89 -12.17
N LEU A 121 8.74 -5.95 -12.92
CA LEU A 121 8.02 -4.82 -12.33
C LEU A 121 6.70 -5.27 -11.73
N GLU A 122 6.52 -5.02 -10.44
CA GLU A 122 5.25 -5.17 -9.74
C GLU A 122 4.82 -3.85 -9.09
N ILE A 123 3.52 -3.56 -9.20
CA ILE A 123 2.86 -2.41 -8.58
C ILE A 123 1.45 -2.86 -8.18
N THR A 124 1.15 -2.79 -6.90
CA THR A 124 -0.19 -3.06 -6.36
C THR A 124 -0.77 -1.78 -5.75
N MET A 125 -1.90 -1.33 -6.30
CA MET A 125 -2.67 -0.20 -5.80
C MET A 125 -3.94 -0.72 -5.09
N TYR A 126 -4.05 -0.45 -3.80
CA TYR A 126 -5.28 -0.60 -3.04
C TYR A 126 -6.11 0.70 -3.08
N GLU A 127 -7.44 0.60 -3.12
CA GLU A 127 -8.31 1.77 -3.03
C GLU A 127 -8.12 2.52 -1.68
N PRO A 128 -8.20 3.86 -1.64
CA PRO A 128 -8.04 4.61 -0.40
C PRO A 128 -9.11 4.27 0.65
N GLU A 129 -8.68 4.09 1.90
CA GLU A 129 -9.53 3.80 3.07
C GLU A 129 -9.37 4.87 4.15
N GLU A 130 -10.43 5.10 4.95
CA GLU A 130 -10.41 6.00 6.11
C GLU A 130 -10.09 5.20 7.39
N ILE A 131 -8.85 5.30 7.85
CA ILE A 131 -8.31 4.52 8.98
C ILE A 131 -7.97 5.48 10.12
N ASN A 132 -8.67 5.36 11.26
CA ASN A 132 -8.53 6.25 12.42
C ASN A 132 -8.63 7.75 12.08
N ASP A 133 -9.72 8.15 11.40
CA ASP A 133 -10.00 9.51 10.91
C ASP A 133 -8.97 10.07 9.89
N GLN A 134 -8.08 9.23 9.33
CA GLN A 134 -7.11 9.61 8.30
C GLN A 134 -7.29 8.79 7.02
N VAL A 135 -7.28 9.45 5.85
CA VAL A 135 -7.26 8.76 4.55
C VAL A 135 -5.87 8.20 4.29
N ALA A 136 -5.81 6.90 3.98
CA ALA A 136 -4.61 6.17 3.62
C ALA A 136 -4.84 5.39 2.33
N SER A 137 -3.79 5.19 1.53
CA SER A 137 -3.82 4.44 0.27
C SER A 137 -2.66 3.46 0.21
N GLY A 138 -2.88 2.25 -0.29
CA GLY A 138 -1.79 1.32 -0.60
C GLY A 138 -1.28 1.56 -2.01
N LEU A 139 0.02 1.82 -2.16
CA LEU A 139 0.72 1.76 -3.44
C LEU A 139 2.14 1.23 -3.21
N SER A 140 2.32 -0.07 -3.39
CA SER A 140 3.62 -0.75 -3.46
C SER A 140 4.26 -0.53 -4.83
N VAL A 141 5.60 -0.61 -4.87
CA VAL A 141 6.36 -0.71 -6.11
C VAL A 141 7.63 -1.54 -5.86
N SER A 142 7.80 -2.61 -6.62
CA SER A 142 9.01 -3.44 -6.63
C SER A 142 9.46 -3.73 -8.07
N TYR A 143 10.77 -3.79 -8.35
CA TYR A 143 11.32 -4.07 -9.68
C TYR A 143 12.83 -4.30 -9.73
N THR A 144 13.30 -4.96 -10.79
CA THR A 144 14.71 -5.04 -11.16
C THR A 144 15.09 -3.93 -12.15
N ALA A 145 16.11 -3.12 -11.85
CA ALA A 145 16.64 -2.11 -12.77
C ALA A 145 17.95 -2.57 -13.46
N ASP A 146 17.99 -2.46 -14.79
CA ASP A 146 19.11 -2.82 -15.67
C ASP A 146 19.65 -4.26 -15.48
N GLY A 147 18.86 -5.15 -14.86
CA GLY A 147 19.26 -6.50 -14.46
C GLY A 147 20.33 -6.55 -13.36
N LYS A 148 20.42 -5.50 -12.53
CA LYS A 148 21.53 -5.27 -11.57
C LYS A 148 21.14 -4.81 -10.17
N TYR A 149 19.98 -4.18 -10.05
CA TYR A 149 19.55 -3.50 -8.85
C TYR A 149 18.12 -3.91 -8.56
N ASP A 150 17.93 -4.66 -7.49
CA ASP A 150 16.62 -5.14 -7.07
C ASP A 150 16.05 -4.09 -6.11
N VAL A 151 14.89 -3.52 -6.42
CA VAL A 151 14.36 -2.30 -5.79
C VAL A 151 13.03 -2.58 -5.11
N THR A 152 12.93 -2.29 -3.81
CA THR A 152 11.67 -2.27 -3.05
C THR A 152 11.40 -0.84 -2.58
N ASN A 153 10.27 -0.25 -2.92
CA ASN A 153 9.86 1.07 -2.42
C ASN A 153 9.10 0.95 -1.10
N VAL A 154 9.72 1.36 0.01
CA VAL A 154 9.20 1.21 1.37
C VAL A 154 8.70 2.56 1.91
N PRO A 155 7.42 2.69 2.31
CA PRO A 155 6.88 3.87 2.98
C PRO A 155 7.58 4.15 4.33
N TYR A 156 7.68 5.43 4.74
CA TYR A 156 8.16 5.77 6.09
C TYR A 156 7.16 5.39 7.20
N ARG A 157 5.87 5.28 6.85
CA ARG A 157 4.82 4.68 7.69
C ARG A 157 3.96 3.75 6.85
N THR A 158 3.89 2.47 7.24
CA THR A 158 2.84 1.55 6.80
C THR A 158 1.75 1.45 7.87
N ILE A 159 0.49 1.29 7.47
CA ILE A 159 -0.69 1.12 8.32
C ILE A 159 -1.39 -0.18 7.91
N PHE A 160 -1.83 -0.97 8.88
CA PHE A 160 -2.47 -2.26 8.68
C PHE A 160 -3.81 -2.34 9.44
N THR A 161 -4.82 -2.81 8.71
CA THR A 161 -6.19 -3.10 9.17
C THR A 161 -6.48 -4.57 8.87
N GLY A 162 -7.22 -5.25 9.75
CA GLY A 162 -7.46 -6.68 9.62
C GLY A 162 -8.00 -7.33 10.89
N ALA A 163 -7.95 -8.65 10.94
CA ALA A 163 -8.35 -9.41 12.11
C ALA A 163 -7.17 -9.58 13.08
N THR A 164 -7.42 -9.46 14.38
CA THR A 164 -6.52 -9.87 15.46
C THR A 164 -7.22 -10.92 16.31
N GLU A 165 -6.63 -12.11 16.43
CA GLU A 165 -7.01 -13.11 17.42
C GLU A 165 -6.09 -13.00 18.65
N THR A 166 -6.64 -13.29 19.83
CA THR A 166 -5.87 -13.57 21.03
C THR A 166 -6.34 -14.88 21.65
N VAL A 167 -5.42 -15.82 21.87
CA VAL A 167 -5.69 -17.11 22.54
C VAL A 167 -5.07 -17.13 23.93
N ASN A 168 -5.88 -17.38 24.97
CA ASN A 168 -5.43 -17.59 26.34
C ASN A 168 -4.93 -19.04 26.52
N SER A 169 -3.62 -19.22 26.66
CA SER A 169 -2.97 -20.53 26.89
C SER A 169 -3.39 -21.26 28.18
N THR A 170 -4.09 -20.58 29.10
CA THR A 170 -4.54 -21.17 30.38
C THR A 170 -5.80 -22.02 30.23
N ASP A 171 -6.72 -21.61 29.37
CA ASP A 171 -8.06 -22.21 29.20
C ASP A 171 -8.47 -22.43 27.73
N ASN A 172 -7.66 -21.97 26.78
CA ASN A 172 -7.89 -21.96 25.33
C ASN A 172 -9.14 -21.16 24.92
N THR A 173 -9.50 -20.12 25.68
CA THR A 173 -10.46 -19.11 25.22
C THR A 173 -9.81 -18.19 24.19
N ALA A 174 -10.53 -17.93 23.10
CA ALA A 174 -10.14 -17.01 22.04
C ALA A 174 -10.94 -15.69 22.12
N PHE A 175 -10.32 -14.60 21.67
CA PHE A 175 -10.94 -13.29 21.51
C PHE A 175 -10.51 -12.69 20.16
N GLU A 176 -11.47 -12.38 19.31
CA GLU A 176 -11.24 -11.77 17.99
C GLU A 176 -11.65 -10.29 17.97
N THR A 177 -10.90 -9.45 17.27
CA THR A 177 -11.23 -8.04 17.05
C THR A 177 -10.69 -7.51 15.72
N THR A 178 -11.47 -6.66 15.05
CA THR A 178 -11.04 -5.86 13.87
C THR A 178 -10.88 -4.38 14.21
N LYS A 179 -10.94 -4.01 15.50
CA LYS A 179 -10.81 -2.61 15.97
C LYS A 179 -9.38 -2.20 16.28
N THR A 180 -8.50 -3.17 16.49
CA THR A 180 -7.07 -2.96 16.71
C THR A 180 -6.44 -2.61 15.37
N THR A 181 -5.65 -1.54 15.32
CA THR A 181 -4.94 -1.11 14.11
C THR A 181 -3.46 -0.98 14.40
N TYR A 182 -2.65 -1.36 13.43
CA TYR A 182 -1.19 -1.42 13.55
C TYR A 182 -0.56 -0.41 12.59
N ALA A 183 0.52 0.23 13.00
CA ALA A 183 1.33 1.06 12.11
C ALA A 183 2.82 0.87 12.42
N VAL A 184 3.65 0.84 11.40
CA VAL A 184 5.11 0.72 11.52
C VAL A 184 5.74 2.00 11.01
N ASP A 185 6.35 2.78 11.90
CA ASP A 185 7.20 3.93 11.54
C ASP A 185 8.64 3.43 11.34
N ILE A 186 9.30 3.76 10.23
CA ILE A 186 10.67 3.31 9.89
C ILE A 186 11.63 4.51 9.81
N ASP A 187 12.76 4.48 10.51
CA ASP A 187 13.89 5.37 10.21
C ASP A 187 14.79 4.78 9.12
N PRO A 188 14.79 5.33 7.89
CA PRO A 188 15.59 4.84 6.76
C PRO A 188 17.11 4.95 6.98
N LYS A 189 17.58 5.68 8.00
CA LYS A 189 19.02 5.87 8.28
C LYS A 189 19.60 4.86 9.23
N SER A 190 18.77 4.30 10.11
CA SER A 190 19.16 3.30 11.11
C SER A 190 18.57 1.92 10.84
N MET A 191 17.57 1.82 9.95
CA MET A 191 16.75 0.62 9.73
C MET A 191 16.14 0.10 11.05
N ILE A 192 15.70 1.04 11.89
CA ILE A 192 14.98 0.78 13.13
C ILE A 192 13.53 1.22 12.99
N GLY A 193 12.63 0.32 13.38
CA GLY A 193 11.18 0.53 13.38
C GLY A 193 10.61 0.85 14.76
N VAL A 194 9.42 1.45 14.75
CA VAL A 194 8.51 1.57 15.90
C VAL A 194 7.15 1.02 15.49
N LEU A 195 6.74 -0.11 16.05
CA LEU A 195 5.37 -0.61 15.91
C LEU A 195 4.46 0.20 16.84
N LYS A 196 3.30 0.61 16.34
CA LYS A 196 2.27 1.32 17.07
C LYS A 196 0.99 0.50 16.99
N ILE A 197 0.46 0.12 18.14
CA ILE A 197 -0.81 -0.59 18.24
C ILE A 197 -1.83 0.38 18.83
N THR A 198 -2.84 0.73 18.04
CA THR A 198 -3.95 1.62 18.40
C THR A 198 -5.19 0.79 18.68
N ASN A 199 -5.94 1.15 19.73
CA ASN A 199 -7.07 0.40 20.26
C ASN A 199 -6.74 -1.05 20.69
N ALA A 200 -5.51 -1.30 21.15
CA ALA A 200 -5.06 -2.60 21.61
C ALA A 200 -5.92 -3.12 22.77
N ALA A 201 -6.69 -4.18 22.50
CA ALA A 201 -7.44 -4.94 23.48
C ALA A 201 -7.36 -6.43 23.10
N PHE A 202 -6.99 -7.27 24.06
CA PHE A 202 -6.69 -8.70 23.87
C PHE A 202 -7.64 -9.61 24.67
N ALA A 203 -8.73 -9.04 25.19
CA ALA A 203 -9.83 -9.75 25.85
C ALA A 203 -11.08 -8.85 25.86
N GLU A 204 -12.28 -9.46 25.89
CA GLU A 204 -13.58 -8.78 25.77
C GLU A 204 -13.80 -7.60 26.74
N ASN A 205 -13.21 -7.67 27.93
CA ASN A 205 -13.34 -6.65 28.98
C ASN A 205 -12.04 -5.87 29.25
N MET A 206 -11.04 -5.96 28.37
CA MET A 206 -9.81 -5.17 28.44
C MET A 206 -10.09 -3.73 27.96
N PRO A 207 -9.80 -2.69 28.77
CA PRO A 207 -9.80 -1.31 28.27
C PRO A 207 -8.79 -1.15 27.14
N SER A 208 -9.20 -0.57 26.02
CA SER A 208 -8.31 -0.37 24.88
C SER A 208 -7.16 0.60 25.22
N LEU A 209 -5.97 0.27 24.74
CA LEU A 209 -4.75 1.06 24.96
C LEU A 209 -4.09 1.40 23.62
N ASN A 210 -3.39 2.55 23.58
CA ASN A 210 -2.49 2.88 22.49
C ASN A 210 -1.05 2.70 23.00
N MET A 211 -0.25 1.89 22.31
CA MET A 211 1.09 1.48 22.74
C MET A 211 2.09 1.61 21.59
N GLU A 212 3.30 2.09 21.89
CA GLU A 212 4.41 2.16 20.95
C GLU A 212 5.54 1.22 21.39
N PHE A 213 6.00 0.33 20.50
CA PHE A 213 7.06 -0.65 20.70
C PHE A 213 8.27 -0.26 19.83
N PRO A 214 9.22 0.55 20.36
CA PRO A 214 10.37 1.02 19.62
C PRO A 214 11.54 0.02 19.63
N GLY A 215 12.41 0.10 18.63
CA GLY A 215 13.67 -0.65 18.60
C GLY A 215 13.63 -1.95 17.80
N LEU A 216 12.61 -2.12 16.96
CA LEU A 216 12.53 -3.22 15.99
C LEU A 216 13.63 -3.08 14.94
N VAL A 217 14.34 -4.16 14.61
CA VAL A 217 15.24 -4.18 13.44
C VAL A 217 14.40 -4.42 12.19
N VAL A 218 14.59 -3.58 11.17
CA VAL A 218 13.91 -3.71 9.88
C VAL A 218 14.83 -4.42 8.89
N ILE A 219 14.39 -5.57 8.39
CA ILE A 219 15.05 -6.32 7.32
C ILE A 219 14.19 -6.18 6.06
N VAL A 220 14.63 -5.40 5.08
CA VAL A 220 13.89 -5.23 3.81
C VAL A 220 14.23 -6.38 2.87
N GLU A 221 13.19 -6.93 2.24
CA GLU A 221 13.25 -8.07 1.34
C GLU A 221 12.52 -7.74 0.02
N ASP A 222 12.31 -8.72 -0.85
CA ASP A 222 11.57 -8.53 -2.10
C ASP A 222 10.09 -8.26 -1.80
N GLY A 223 9.48 -7.28 -2.46
CA GLY A 223 8.10 -6.80 -2.21
C GLY A 223 7.81 -6.23 -0.81
N GLY A 224 8.70 -6.36 0.18
CA GLY A 224 8.30 -6.27 1.58
C GLY A 224 9.43 -6.06 2.60
N TYR A 225 9.12 -6.28 3.88
CA TYR A 225 10.09 -6.26 4.97
C TYR A 225 9.65 -7.13 6.16
N ARG A 226 10.61 -7.52 7.00
CA ARG A 226 10.38 -8.28 8.22
C ARG A 226 10.90 -7.56 9.46
N LEU A 227 10.21 -7.78 10.58
CA LEU A 227 10.49 -7.21 11.89
C LEU A 227 10.53 -8.33 12.93
N HIS A 228 11.52 -8.34 13.82
CA HIS A 228 11.65 -9.36 14.85
C HIS A 228 12.23 -8.81 16.17
N SER A 229 11.83 -9.38 17.31
CA SER A 229 12.51 -9.22 18.60
C SER A 229 12.12 -10.30 19.62
N ASP A 230 13.10 -10.86 20.34
CA ASP A 230 12.91 -11.73 21.51
C ASP A 230 11.99 -11.11 22.58
N MET A 231 12.09 -9.78 22.79
CA MET A 231 11.34 -9.06 23.81
C MET A 231 11.24 -7.56 23.51
N LEU A 232 10.06 -6.98 23.69
CA LEU A 232 9.81 -5.54 23.55
C LEU A 232 9.02 -5.01 24.75
N ILE A 233 9.46 -3.88 25.30
CA ILE A 233 8.74 -3.15 26.35
C ILE A 233 8.02 -1.97 25.68
N PRO A 234 6.67 -1.92 25.67
CA PRO A 234 5.97 -0.78 25.10
C PRO A 234 6.15 0.47 25.95
N THR A 235 6.00 1.62 25.30
CA THR A 235 5.70 2.89 25.97
C THR A 235 4.25 3.29 25.74
N ILE A 236 3.69 4.01 26.72
CA ILE A 236 2.41 4.73 26.59
C ILE A 236 2.71 6.18 26.95
N ALA A 237 2.44 7.11 26.02
CA ALA A 237 2.85 8.52 26.13
C ALA A 237 4.34 8.69 26.53
N GLY A 238 5.24 7.91 25.92
CA GLY A 238 6.68 7.92 26.17
C GLY A 238 7.15 7.33 27.51
N THR A 239 6.23 6.87 28.38
CA THR A 239 6.58 6.18 29.62
C THR A 239 6.61 4.66 29.38
N PRO A 240 7.69 3.93 29.71
CA PRO A 240 7.74 2.47 29.54
C PRO A 240 6.80 1.70 30.49
N TYR A 241 6.17 0.62 30.00
CA TYR A 241 5.29 -0.27 30.78
C TYR A 241 5.74 -1.74 30.71
N PRO A 242 6.75 -2.17 31.49
CA PRO A 242 7.26 -3.55 31.48
C PRO A 242 6.21 -4.63 31.79
N ARG A 243 5.09 -4.29 32.42
CA ARG A 243 3.96 -5.22 32.66
C ARG A 243 3.20 -5.63 31.38
N PHE A 244 3.40 -4.90 30.29
CA PHE A 244 2.83 -5.14 28.97
C PHE A 244 3.93 -5.52 27.97
N ALA A 245 5.08 -6.00 28.45
CA ALA A 245 6.13 -6.50 27.58
C ALA A 245 5.58 -7.68 26.76
N ILE A 246 5.94 -7.68 25.48
CA ILE A 246 5.68 -8.79 24.56
C ILE A 246 6.97 -9.54 24.32
N SER A 247 6.87 -10.84 24.05
CA SER A 247 7.98 -11.73 23.70
C SER A 247 7.75 -12.35 22.34
N ASP A 248 8.82 -12.88 21.74
CA ASP A 248 8.75 -13.71 20.55
C ASP A 248 8.00 -12.99 19.40
N PHE A 249 8.29 -11.70 19.21
CA PHE A 249 7.62 -10.86 18.22
C PHE A 249 8.18 -11.14 16.84
N GLU A 250 7.31 -11.42 15.88
CA GLU A 250 7.62 -11.53 14.45
C GLU A 250 6.51 -10.86 13.63
N MET A 251 6.88 -10.11 12.60
CA MET A 251 5.94 -9.54 11.63
C MET A 251 6.54 -9.61 10.24
N ASP A 252 5.81 -10.28 9.36
CA ASP A 252 6.06 -10.39 7.92
C ASP A 252 5.19 -9.37 7.20
N VAL A 253 5.80 -8.42 6.49
CA VAL A 253 5.10 -7.43 5.68
C VAL A 253 5.35 -7.69 4.21
N ASP A 254 4.30 -8.12 3.51
CA ASP A 254 4.16 -8.01 2.06
C ASP A 254 3.45 -6.69 1.75
N LEU A 255 4.05 -5.81 0.92
CA LEU A 255 3.40 -4.55 0.52
C LEU A 255 2.45 -4.75 -0.68
N ASP A 256 2.60 -5.85 -1.41
CA ASP A 256 1.80 -6.25 -2.58
C ASP A 256 0.66 -7.22 -2.22
N GLY A 257 0.59 -7.70 -0.96
CA GLY A 257 -0.31 -8.78 -0.57
C GLY A 257 -0.54 -8.95 0.95
N ASP A 258 -0.52 -10.21 1.39
CA ASP A 258 -0.94 -10.61 2.73
C ASP A 258 0.20 -10.46 3.76
N SER A 259 -0.02 -9.64 4.79
CA SER A 259 0.92 -9.44 5.90
C SER A 259 0.45 -10.15 7.18
N HIS A 260 1.40 -10.62 8.01
CA HIS A 260 1.14 -11.35 9.26
C HIS A 260 1.96 -10.79 10.43
N LEU A 261 1.43 -10.90 11.65
CA LEU A 261 2.06 -10.46 12.89
C LEU A 261 1.71 -11.41 14.03
N GLU A 262 2.71 -11.91 14.77
CA GLU A 262 2.49 -12.67 16.01
C GLU A 262 3.39 -12.22 17.18
N PHE A 263 2.90 -12.43 18.41
CA PHE A 263 3.69 -12.27 19.64
C PHE A 263 3.06 -12.97 20.87
N GLY A 264 3.90 -13.28 21.86
CA GLY A 264 3.47 -13.64 23.21
C GLY A 264 3.24 -12.41 24.10
N CYS A 265 2.21 -12.41 24.95
CA CYS A 265 1.90 -11.30 25.86
C CYS A 265 1.48 -11.77 27.26
N MET A 266 1.96 -11.06 28.29
CA MET A 266 1.71 -11.36 29.72
C MET A 266 2.05 -12.80 30.16
N SER A 267 2.84 -13.53 29.36
CA SER A 267 3.16 -14.96 29.51
C SER A 267 1.95 -15.90 29.53
N ILE A 268 0.76 -15.45 29.09
CA ILE A 268 -0.47 -16.26 29.06
C ILE A 268 -1.27 -16.13 27.75
N TYR A 269 -1.03 -15.09 26.95
CA TYR A 269 -1.71 -14.87 25.67
C TYR A 269 -0.74 -15.07 24.50
N LYS A 270 -1.16 -15.76 23.44
CA LYS A 270 -0.61 -15.55 22.09
C LYS A 270 -1.54 -14.58 21.35
N VAL A 271 -0.98 -13.63 20.61
CA VAL A 271 -1.69 -12.77 19.68
C VAL A 271 -1.22 -13.09 18.26
N GLU A 272 -2.16 -13.20 17.33
CA GLU A 272 -1.94 -13.34 15.89
C GLU A 272 -2.79 -12.29 15.16
N ALA A 273 -2.28 -11.70 14.08
CA ALA A 273 -3.01 -10.74 13.27
C ALA A 273 -2.67 -10.87 11.78
N PHE A 274 -3.70 -10.75 10.95
CA PHE A 274 -3.64 -10.95 9.50
C PHE A 274 -4.20 -9.73 8.77
N PHE A 275 -3.51 -9.28 7.72
CA PHE A 275 -3.83 -8.05 6.98
C PHE A 275 -3.77 -8.31 5.47
N GLU A 276 -4.84 -8.03 4.73
CA GLU A 276 -4.95 -8.26 3.27
C GLU A 276 -4.30 -7.15 2.41
N ALA A 277 -3.80 -6.09 3.08
CA ALA A 277 -3.32 -4.86 2.45
C ALA A 277 -2.35 -4.07 3.35
N ALA A 278 -1.36 -3.43 2.70
CA ALA A 278 -0.47 -2.46 3.30
C ALA A 278 -0.85 -1.03 2.86
N TYR A 279 -1.36 -0.22 3.79
CA TYR A 279 -1.74 1.17 3.52
C TYR A 279 -0.64 2.16 3.91
N SER A 280 -0.68 3.37 3.38
CA SER A 280 0.15 4.49 3.85
C SER A 280 -0.66 5.78 3.89
N PRO A 281 -0.50 6.62 4.92
CA PRO A 281 -1.28 7.85 5.05
C PRO A 281 -0.91 8.88 3.98
N ALA A 282 -1.89 9.64 3.48
CA ALA A 282 -1.59 10.81 2.66
C ALA A 282 -0.81 11.87 3.45
N ASP A 283 0.15 12.52 2.77
CA ASP A 283 0.99 13.63 3.25
C ASP A 283 0.27 15.00 3.22
#